data_AF-A0A4Z0FLI0-F1
#
_entry.id   AF-A0A4Z0FLI0-F1
#
_cell.length_a   1.000
_cell.length_b   1.000
_cell.length_c   1.000
_cell.angle_alpha   90.00
_cell.angle_beta   90.00
_cell.angle_gamma   90.00
#
_symmetry.space_group_name_H-M   'P 1'
#
loop_
_entity.id
_entity.type
_entity.pdbx_description
1 polymer ?
#
loop_
_entity_poly.entity_id
_entity_poly.type
_entity_poly.pdbx_seq_one_letter_code
_entity_poly.pdbx_strand_id
1 'polypeptide(L)'
;RTLEIHSRPHPAPAEPGEPSWTRHATGHLGTARSGDSGHPGAQEPDGSVDAGAPRSGDTHPVGGHPGAPRCEDGGAPDRTLAQWPPAGATPLDLTTAYPALAATGYHYGPHFQGLTAAWRTDDALYAEVRLPAELHPDAGAFALHPALLDAALHPLVLTQTDGSPTAPRIPFSLARVRLHATGATVLRVRLITAPDGTTALTAADTTGAPVLTLGSLTLRE
;
A
#
# COMPACT_ATOMS: atom_id res chain seq x y z
N ARG A 1 3.96 -11.81 -13.97
CA ARG A 1 3.97 -13.25 -13.60
C ARG A 1 2.81 -13.51 -12.68
N THR A 2 2.00 -14.54 -12.93
CA THR A 2 0.95 -14.96 -12.00
C THR A 2 1.58 -15.70 -10.83
N LEU A 3 1.04 -15.49 -9.63
CA LEU A 3 1.46 -16.15 -8.40
C LEU A 3 0.24 -16.80 -7.76
N GLU A 4 0.44 -17.98 -7.19
CA GLU A 4 -0.53 -18.64 -6.31
C GLU A 4 0.18 -19.13 -5.05
N ILE A 5 -0.44 -18.93 -3.90
CA ILE A 5 0.08 -19.37 -2.60
C ILE A 5 -0.79 -20.51 -2.12
N HIS A 6 -0.16 -21.64 -1.82
CA HIS A 6 -0.81 -22.85 -1.33
C HIS A 6 -0.14 -23.34 -0.06
N SER A 7 -0.89 -23.96 0.84
CA SER A 7 -0.34 -24.70 1.97
C SER A 7 -0.91 -26.12 2.01
N ARG A 8 -0.20 -27.01 2.69
CA ARG A 8 -0.65 -28.38 2.95
C ARG A 8 -0.34 -28.78 4.39
N PRO A 9 -1.14 -29.66 5.01
CA PRO A 9 -0.79 -30.29 6.27
C PRO A 9 0.56 -31.01 6.20
N HIS A 10 1.29 -31.03 7.32
CA HIS A 10 2.46 -31.88 7.50
C HIS A 10 2.27 -32.76 8.76
N PRO A 11 2.28 -34.10 8.63
CA PRO A 11 2.48 -34.88 7.41
C PRO A 11 1.30 -34.80 6.42
N ALA A 12 1.53 -35.22 5.17
CA ALA A 12 0.47 -35.26 4.16
C ALA A 12 -0.64 -36.26 4.55
N PRO A 13 -1.90 -36.02 4.16
CA PRO A 13 -3.00 -36.92 4.47
C PRO A 13 -2.73 -38.33 3.91
N ALA A 14 -3.04 -39.35 4.71
CA ALA A 14 -2.77 -40.75 4.38
C ALA A 14 -3.76 -41.32 3.34
N GLU A 15 -4.94 -40.69 3.21
CA GLU A 15 -6.03 -41.18 2.38
C GLU A 15 -5.97 -40.61 0.96
N PRO A 16 -5.94 -41.46 -0.09
CA PRO A 16 -5.98 -41.00 -1.48
C PRO A 16 -7.36 -40.43 -1.83
N GLY A 17 -7.49 -39.10 -1.78
CA GLY A 17 -8.72 -38.39 -2.19
C GLY A 17 -8.95 -37.04 -1.52
N GLU A 18 -8.29 -36.76 -0.39
CA GLU A 18 -8.37 -35.43 0.23
C GLU A 18 -7.53 -34.39 -0.55
N PRO A 19 -8.04 -33.16 -0.72
CA PRO A 19 -7.26 -32.09 -1.35
C PRO A 19 -6.03 -31.81 -0.49
N SER A 20 -4.88 -32.29 -0.95
CA SER A 20 -3.63 -32.14 -0.23
C SER A 20 -3.16 -30.68 -0.15
N TRP A 21 -3.68 -29.77 -0.97
CA TRP A 21 -3.28 -28.37 -1.01
C TRP A 21 -4.48 -27.44 -0.92
N THR A 22 -4.38 -26.44 -0.05
CA THR A 22 -5.34 -25.34 0.09
C THR A 22 -4.72 -24.07 -0.50
N ARG A 23 -5.41 -23.45 -1.47
CA ARG A 23 -5.01 -22.16 -2.03
C ARG A 23 -5.45 -21.02 -1.11
N HIS A 24 -4.50 -20.16 -0.74
CA HIS A 24 -4.72 -19.02 0.16
C HIS A 24 -4.76 -17.68 -0.57
N ALA A 25 -3.99 -17.52 -1.64
CA ALA A 25 -3.93 -16.27 -2.39
C ALA A 25 -3.57 -16.52 -3.86
N THR A 26 -3.96 -15.57 -4.72
CA THR A 26 -3.52 -15.47 -6.11
C THR A 26 -3.30 -14.01 -6.48
N GLY A 27 -2.44 -13.75 -7.46
CA GLY A 27 -2.19 -12.39 -7.91
C GLY A 27 -1.19 -12.31 -9.05
N HIS A 28 -0.80 -11.09 -9.39
CA HIS A 28 0.15 -10.81 -10.45
C HIS A 28 1.30 -9.96 -9.92
N LEU A 29 2.52 -10.37 -10.22
CA LEU A 29 3.75 -9.64 -9.92
C LEU A 29 4.42 -9.21 -11.21
N GLY A 30 4.65 -7.91 -11.35
CA GLY A 30 5.47 -7.33 -12.40
C GLY A 30 6.74 -6.72 -11.80
N THR A 31 7.82 -6.71 -12.57
CA THR A 31 8.97 -5.86 -12.25
C THR A 31 8.70 -4.48 -12.86
N ALA A 32 8.96 -3.41 -12.11
CA ALA A 32 8.95 -2.08 -12.69
C ALA A 32 10.06 -2.01 -13.75
N ARG A 33 9.74 -1.64 -15.00
CA ARG A 33 10.78 -1.25 -15.96
C ARG A 33 11.41 0.05 -15.45
N SER A 34 12.68 -0.01 -15.08
CA SER A 34 13.52 1.17 -14.89
C SER A 34 13.60 1.89 -16.25
N GLY A 35 12.82 2.95 -16.47
CA GLY A 35 12.81 3.58 -17.79
C GLY A 35 11.83 4.71 -18.05
N ASP A 36 10.99 5.13 -17.10
CA ASP A 36 10.22 6.37 -17.27
C ASP A 36 10.84 7.50 -16.45
N SER A 37 12.08 7.83 -16.79
CA SER A 37 12.62 9.15 -16.53
C SER A 37 12.29 10.01 -17.74
N GLY A 38 11.10 10.60 -17.74
CA GLY A 38 10.73 11.66 -18.68
C GLY A 38 11.71 12.82 -18.55
N HIS A 39 12.73 12.82 -19.41
CA HIS A 39 13.56 13.98 -19.68
C HIS A 39 12.86 14.79 -20.78
N PRO A 40 12.52 16.07 -20.56
CA PRO A 40 12.13 16.95 -21.65
C PRO A 40 13.41 17.35 -22.39
N GLY A 41 13.84 16.49 -23.31
CA GLY A 41 14.99 16.74 -24.18
C GLY A 41 14.59 17.68 -25.31
N ALA A 42 15.24 18.84 -25.31
CA ALA A 42 15.01 19.97 -26.19
C ALA A 42 15.13 19.65 -27.70
N GLN A 43 14.29 20.39 -28.43
CA GLN A 43 14.40 20.79 -29.83
C GLN A 43 15.83 20.87 -30.38
N GLU A 44 16.10 20.17 -31.48
CA GLU A 44 17.08 20.61 -32.48
C GLU A 44 16.37 20.82 -33.84
N PRO A 45 16.63 21.93 -34.54
CA PRO A 45 16.15 22.17 -35.90
C PRO A 45 17.22 21.83 -36.93
N ASP A 46 16.81 21.33 -38.09
CA ASP A 46 17.11 21.86 -39.44
C ASP A 46 16.89 20.77 -40.50
N GLY A 47 16.36 21.15 -41.67
CA GLY A 47 16.15 20.23 -42.79
C GLY A 47 14.94 20.54 -43.68
N SER A 48 14.90 21.75 -44.25
CA SER A 48 14.01 22.16 -45.33
C SER A 48 14.10 21.25 -46.57
N VAL A 49 12.95 20.88 -47.17
CA VAL A 49 12.72 21.03 -48.62
C VAL A 49 11.21 21.23 -48.91
N ASP A 50 10.94 22.24 -49.73
CA ASP A 50 9.64 22.72 -50.24
C ASP A 50 9.18 21.93 -51.49
N ALA A 51 7.86 21.76 -51.66
CA ALA A 51 7.12 22.04 -52.90
C ALA A 51 5.67 21.51 -52.87
N GLY A 52 4.69 22.41 -53.01
CA GLY A 52 3.46 22.14 -53.77
C GLY A 52 2.12 22.27 -53.02
N ALA A 53 1.50 23.45 -53.11
CA ALA A 53 0.07 23.69 -52.85
C ALA A 53 -0.69 23.79 -54.22
N PRO A 54 -2.03 24.02 -54.33
CA PRO A 54 -2.98 24.42 -53.27
C PRO A 54 -4.47 23.93 -53.39
N ARG A 55 -5.29 24.37 -52.40
CA ARG A 55 -6.78 24.59 -52.38
C ARG A 55 -7.65 23.35 -52.15
N SER A 56 -8.79 23.36 -51.44
CA SER A 56 -9.60 24.32 -50.68
C SER A 56 -10.62 23.48 -49.88
N GLY A 57 -11.17 23.98 -48.76
CA GLY A 57 -12.48 23.53 -48.27
C GLY A 57 -12.64 23.36 -46.76
N ASP A 58 -13.19 24.41 -46.14
CA ASP A 58 -14.25 24.39 -45.13
C ASP A 58 -13.97 23.98 -43.67
N THR A 59 -13.91 25.04 -42.86
CA THR A 59 -14.00 25.09 -41.40
C THR A 59 -15.42 24.85 -40.92
N HIS A 60 -15.62 23.98 -39.92
CA HIS A 60 -16.57 24.23 -38.82
C HIS A 60 -16.07 23.58 -37.51
N PRO A 61 -16.19 24.28 -36.36
CA PRO A 61 -15.63 23.83 -35.08
C PRO A 61 -16.64 22.95 -34.31
N VAL A 62 -16.17 21.90 -33.63
CA VAL A 62 -16.94 21.21 -32.60
C VAL A 62 -16.24 21.41 -31.26
N GLY A 63 -17.04 21.86 -30.30
CA GLY A 63 -16.64 22.41 -29.01
C GLY A 63 -15.88 21.43 -28.12
N GLY A 64 -14.97 22.03 -27.34
CA GLY A 64 -14.22 21.34 -26.31
C GLY A 64 -15.13 20.72 -25.26
N HIS A 65 -14.90 19.44 -25.01
CA HIS A 65 -15.29 18.81 -23.76
C HIS A 65 -14.13 18.97 -22.77
N PRO A 66 -14.35 19.51 -21.56
CA PRO A 66 -13.33 19.52 -20.53
C PRO A 66 -12.97 18.08 -20.18
N GLY A 67 -11.66 17.84 -20.14
CA GLY A 67 -11.06 16.51 -20.08
C GLY A 67 -11.60 15.66 -18.94
N ALA A 68 -11.82 14.38 -19.26
CA ALA A 68 -11.81 13.32 -18.27
C ALA A 68 -10.53 13.43 -17.44
N PRO A 69 -10.56 13.20 -16.11
CA PRO A 69 -9.34 13.15 -15.33
C PRO A 69 -8.50 12.00 -15.90
N ARG A 70 -7.40 12.39 -16.57
CA ARG A 70 -6.29 11.49 -16.85
C ARG A 70 -5.85 10.96 -15.49
N CYS A 71 -5.99 9.66 -15.27
CA CYS A 71 -5.30 8.99 -14.18
C CYS A 71 -3.81 9.28 -14.39
N GLU A 72 -3.26 10.18 -13.58
CA GLU A 72 -1.83 10.47 -13.60
C GLU A 72 -1.10 9.20 -13.13
N ASP A 73 -0.54 8.49 -14.10
CA ASP A 73 0.49 7.49 -13.87
C ASP A 73 1.74 8.20 -13.33
N GLY A 74 2.29 7.66 -12.23
CA GLY A 74 3.67 7.99 -11.81
C GLY A 74 3.85 9.21 -10.91
N GLY A 75 3.10 9.30 -9.80
CA GLY A 75 3.44 10.22 -8.71
C GLY A 75 4.86 9.96 -8.19
N ALA A 76 5.71 10.99 -8.22
CA ALA A 76 7.02 11.01 -7.58
C ALA A 76 6.93 10.51 -6.13
N PRO A 77 8.00 9.93 -5.56
CA PRO A 77 7.97 9.42 -4.19
C PRO A 77 7.55 10.53 -3.22
N ASP A 78 6.32 10.40 -2.72
CA ASP A 78 5.68 11.36 -1.85
C ASP A 78 6.47 11.45 -0.54
N ARG A 79 7.17 12.56 -0.33
CA ARG A 79 7.93 12.86 0.90
C ARG A 79 7.01 13.31 2.05
N THR A 80 5.69 13.15 1.94
CA THR A 80 4.72 13.48 3.00
C THR A 80 5.08 12.86 4.36
N LEU A 81 5.87 11.79 4.41
CA LEU A 81 6.30 11.12 5.65
C LEU A 81 7.67 11.56 6.18
N ALA A 82 8.29 12.60 5.59
CA ALA A 82 9.54 13.18 6.09
C ALA A 82 9.33 14.01 7.37
N GLN A 83 8.25 14.80 7.44
CA GLN A 83 7.86 15.51 8.65
C GLN A 83 7.15 14.56 9.61
N TRP A 84 7.63 14.48 10.85
CA TRP A 84 7.07 13.58 11.86
C TRP A 84 7.17 14.17 13.26
N PRO A 85 6.10 14.13 14.08
CA PRO A 85 4.76 13.66 13.72
C PRO A 85 4.12 14.54 12.62
N PRO A 86 3.08 14.05 11.91
CA PRO A 86 2.43 14.80 10.85
C PRO A 86 1.85 16.12 11.38
N ALA A 87 1.99 17.20 10.61
CA ALA A 87 1.47 18.51 10.99
C ALA A 87 -0.06 18.48 11.15
N GLY A 88 -0.57 19.08 12.23
CA GLY A 88 -2.01 19.18 12.48
C GLY A 88 -2.68 17.85 12.86
N ALA A 89 -1.92 16.78 13.11
CA ALA A 89 -2.48 15.50 13.49
C ALA A 89 -2.66 15.37 15.01
N THR A 90 -3.78 14.79 15.42
CA THR A 90 -4.10 14.49 16.81
C THR A 90 -3.61 13.09 17.17
N PRO A 91 -2.86 12.90 18.27
CA PRO A 91 -2.41 11.57 18.69
C PRO A 91 -3.59 10.69 19.10
N LEU A 92 -3.49 9.40 18.80
CA LEU A 92 -4.40 8.36 19.31
C LEU A 92 -3.82 7.75 20.58
N ASP A 93 -4.66 7.52 21.59
CA ASP A 93 -4.26 6.78 22.77
C ASP A 93 -4.14 5.28 22.46
N LEU A 94 -2.94 4.73 22.66
CA LEU A 94 -2.63 3.33 22.41
C LEU A 94 -2.54 2.48 23.68
N THR A 95 -2.74 3.07 24.86
CA THR A 95 -2.55 2.42 26.17
C THR A 95 -3.32 1.10 26.29
N THR A 96 -4.51 1.04 25.71
CA THR A 96 -5.39 -0.13 25.71
C THR A 96 -5.63 -0.71 24.32
N ALA A 97 -4.84 -0.31 23.30
CA ALA A 97 -5.08 -0.69 21.90
C ALA A 97 -5.12 -2.21 21.69
N TYR A 98 -4.07 -2.93 22.09
CA TYR A 98 -4.02 -4.39 21.92
C TYR A 98 -5.04 -5.15 22.79
N PRO A 99 -5.28 -4.79 24.06
CA PRO A 99 -6.41 -5.32 24.82
C PRO A 99 -7.77 -5.11 24.15
N ALA A 100 -8.04 -3.92 23.58
CA ALA A 100 -9.29 -3.63 22.90
C ALA A 100 -9.44 -4.43 21.59
N LEU A 101 -8.35 -4.58 20.83
CA LEU A 101 -8.30 -5.44 19.65
C LEU A 101 -8.53 -6.92 20.01
N ALA A 102 -7.95 -7.40 21.10
CA ALA A 102 -8.19 -8.76 21.57
C ALA A 102 -9.66 -8.99 21.96
N ALA A 103 -10.32 -7.99 22.55
CA ALA A 103 -11.74 -8.06 22.89
C ALA A 103 -12.67 -8.16 21.65
N THR A 104 -12.17 -7.82 20.46
CA THR A 104 -12.88 -7.96 19.17
C THR A 104 -12.36 -9.11 18.31
N GLY A 105 -11.57 -10.02 18.89
CA GLY A 105 -11.09 -11.24 18.24
C GLY A 105 -9.71 -11.15 17.60
N TYR A 106 -9.05 -9.99 17.63
CA TYR A 106 -7.67 -9.84 17.15
C TYR A 106 -6.66 -10.20 18.24
N HIS A 107 -6.35 -11.48 18.37
CA HIS A 107 -5.37 -12.00 19.32
C HIS A 107 -3.93 -11.91 18.78
N TYR A 108 -3.43 -10.68 18.59
CA TYR A 108 -2.04 -10.47 18.16
C TYR A 108 -1.05 -10.92 19.23
N GLY A 109 -0.17 -11.86 18.87
CA GLY A 109 0.98 -12.23 19.69
C GLY A 109 2.02 -11.11 19.77
N PRO A 110 2.98 -11.18 20.71
CA PRO A 110 3.93 -10.09 20.99
C PRO A 110 4.73 -9.65 19.76
N HIS A 111 5.05 -10.58 18.86
CA HIS A 111 5.76 -10.31 17.62
C HIS A 111 5.00 -9.43 16.62
N PHE A 112 3.68 -9.41 16.71
CA PHE A 112 2.80 -8.62 15.85
C PHE A 112 2.38 -7.30 16.51
N GLN A 113 2.71 -7.07 17.78
CA GLN A 113 2.33 -5.87 18.52
C GLN A 113 3.28 -4.69 18.25
N GLY A 114 3.53 -4.38 16.97
CA GLY A 114 4.54 -3.43 16.53
C GLY A 114 4.08 -1.96 16.45
N LEU A 115 2.81 -1.63 16.72
CA LEU A 115 2.30 -0.26 16.66
C LEU A 115 2.77 0.54 17.88
N THR A 116 3.65 1.51 17.67
CA THR A 116 4.27 2.28 18.75
C THR A 116 3.68 3.66 18.94
N ALA A 117 3.16 4.27 17.86
CA ALA A 117 2.48 5.55 17.92
C ALA A 117 1.50 5.68 16.76
N ALA A 118 0.40 6.42 16.95
CA ALA A 118 -0.56 6.69 15.90
C ALA A 118 -1.17 8.09 16.05
N TRP A 119 -1.55 8.66 14.91
CA TRP A 119 -2.18 9.97 14.82
C TRP A 119 -3.30 9.96 13.79
N ARG A 120 -4.20 10.93 13.90
CA ARG A 120 -5.34 11.13 13.02
C ARG A 120 -5.39 12.58 12.55
N THR A 121 -5.65 12.77 11.26
CA THR A 121 -6.18 14.01 10.69
C THR A 121 -7.60 13.73 10.17
N ASP A 122 -8.28 14.75 9.66
CA ASP A 122 -9.62 14.56 9.08
C ASP A 122 -9.61 13.57 7.91
N ASP A 123 -8.53 13.55 7.12
CA ASP A 123 -8.45 12.74 5.90
C ASP A 123 -7.68 11.42 6.04
N ALA A 124 -6.91 11.21 7.13
CA ALA A 124 -5.94 10.13 7.18
C ALA A 124 -5.60 9.66 8.60
N LEU A 125 -5.14 8.41 8.66
CA LEU A 125 -4.44 7.87 9.83
C LEU A 125 -2.95 7.79 9.54
N TYR A 126 -2.16 8.03 10.57
CA TYR A 126 -0.73 7.91 10.54
C TYR A 126 -0.26 7.00 11.67
N ALA A 127 0.80 6.24 11.42
CA ALA A 127 1.35 5.34 12.43
C ALA A 127 2.86 5.24 12.34
N GLU A 128 3.51 5.10 13.49
CA GLU A 128 4.86 4.59 13.60
C GLU A 128 4.76 3.13 14.04
N VAL A 129 5.37 2.25 13.26
CA VAL A 129 5.43 0.82 13.54
C VAL A 129 6.87 0.34 13.58
N ARG A 130 7.17 -0.56 14.51
CA ARG A 130 8.49 -1.07 14.76
C ARG A 130 8.46 -2.58 14.85
N LEU A 131 9.38 -3.22 14.15
CA LEU A 131 9.63 -4.63 14.28
C LEU A 131 10.26 -4.88 15.66
N PRO A 132 9.75 -5.83 16.47
CA PRO A 132 10.38 -6.23 17.72
C PRO A 132 11.86 -6.60 17.52
N ALA A 133 12.71 -6.21 18.48
CA ALA A 133 14.17 -6.31 18.37
C ALA A 133 14.63 -7.75 18.13
N GLU A 134 13.90 -8.72 18.68
CA GLU A 134 14.13 -10.15 18.56
C GLU A 134 14.04 -10.64 17.11
N LEU A 135 13.31 -9.92 16.25
CA LEU A 135 13.09 -10.26 14.84
C LEU A 135 13.99 -9.46 13.89
N HIS A 136 14.79 -8.52 14.39
CA HIS A 136 15.71 -7.74 13.55
C HIS A 136 16.72 -8.61 12.78
N PRO A 137 17.30 -9.69 13.35
CA PRO A 137 18.19 -10.58 12.61
C PRO A 137 17.54 -11.20 11.36
N ASP A 138 16.23 -11.47 11.42
CA ASP A 138 15.48 -12.09 10.33
C ASP A 138 14.89 -11.06 9.36
N ALA A 139 14.91 -9.77 9.68
CA ALA A 139 14.32 -8.72 8.86
C ALA A 139 14.86 -8.72 7.42
N GLY A 140 16.16 -8.98 7.26
CA GLY A 140 16.83 -9.06 5.95
C GLY A 140 16.45 -10.28 5.12
N ALA A 141 15.84 -11.32 5.71
CA ALA A 141 15.35 -12.49 4.99
C ALA A 141 14.04 -12.19 4.23
N PHE A 142 13.39 -11.07 4.52
CA PHE A 142 12.16 -10.64 3.88
C PHE A 142 12.37 -9.36 3.09
N ALA A 143 11.65 -9.25 1.97
CA ALA A 143 11.57 -7.97 1.27
C ALA A 143 10.94 -6.89 2.19
N LEU A 144 9.92 -7.28 2.96
CA LEU A 144 9.40 -6.56 4.12
C LEU A 144 8.93 -7.59 5.16
N HIS A 145 9.33 -7.44 6.42
CA HIS A 145 8.99 -8.43 7.45
C HIS A 145 7.46 -8.52 7.64
N PRO A 146 6.84 -9.73 7.61
CA PRO A 146 5.39 -9.87 7.68
C PRO A 146 4.76 -9.22 8.92
N ALA A 147 5.38 -9.37 10.10
CA ALA A 147 4.88 -8.73 11.32
C ALA A 147 4.94 -7.18 11.27
N LEU A 148 5.91 -6.61 10.56
CA LEU A 148 6.01 -5.15 10.39
C LEU A 148 4.94 -4.64 9.42
N LEU A 149 4.69 -5.39 8.33
CA LEU A 149 3.62 -5.09 7.39
C LEU A 149 2.24 -5.21 8.04
N ASP A 150 2.01 -6.26 8.82
CA ASP A 150 0.75 -6.47 9.52
C ASP A 150 0.47 -5.35 10.53
N ALA A 151 1.47 -5.01 11.35
CA ALA A 151 1.36 -3.90 12.31
C ALA A 151 1.01 -2.55 11.64
N ALA A 152 1.45 -2.33 10.39
CA ALA A 152 1.11 -1.13 9.62
C ALA A 152 -0.40 -1.02 9.31
N LEU A 153 -1.16 -2.11 9.40
CA LEU A 153 -2.61 -2.15 9.17
C LEU A 153 -3.43 -2.02 10.46
N HIS A 154 -2.81 -2.17 11.64
CA HIS A 154 -3.48 -2.11 12.93
C HIS A 154 -4.28 -0.82 13.18
N PRO A 155 -3.86 0.37 12.72
CA PRO A 155 -4.67 1.58 12.87
C PRO A 155 -6.06 1.49 12.22
N LEU A 156 -6.21 0.73 11.12
CA LEU A 156 -7.50 0.56 10.44
C LEU A 156 -8.50 -0.15 11.35
N VAL A 157 -8.09 -1.24 11.97
CA VAL A 157 -8.97 -2.05 12.82
C VAL A 157 -9.19 -1.39 14.18
N LEU A 158 -8.18 -0.68 14.70
CA LEU A 158 -8.28 0.06 15.97
C LEU A 158 -9.33 1.18 15.90
N THR A 159 -9.33 1.95 14.80
CA THR A 159 -10.24 3.10 14.65
C THR A 159 -11.64 2.72 14.18
N GLN A 160 -11.83 1.48 13.73
CA GLN A 160 -13.11 0.90 13.35
C GLN A 160 -13.83 0.23 14.51
N THR A 161 -13.16 0.07 15.66
CA THR A 161 -13.76 -0.51 16.85
C THR A 161 -14.61 0.56 17.55
N ASP A 162 -15.92 0.57 17.32
CA ASP A 162 -16.88 1.47 17.99
C ASP A 162 -17.25 0.99 19.41
N GLY A 163 -16.54 -0.01 19.93
CA GLY A 163 -16.82 -0.67 21.20
C GLY A 163 -17.88 -1.77 21.10
N SER A 164 -18.48 -2.00 19.92
CA SER A 164 -19.36 -3.12 19.67
C SER A 164 -18.56 -4.35 19.19
N PRO A 165 -18.87 -5.57 19.67
CA PRO A 165 -18.28 -6.79 19.14
C PRO A 165 -18.77 -6.99 17.69
N THR A 166 -17.99 -6.50 16.74
CA THR A 166 -18.10 -6.82 15.31
C THR A 166 -17.09 -7.91 14.97
N ALA A 167 -17.39 -8.71 13.95
CA ALA A 167 -16.45 -9.75 13.50
C ALA A 167 -15.13 -9.10 13.04
N PRO A 168 -13.97 -9.73 13.34
CA PRO A 168 -12.69 -9.19 12.93
C PRO A 168 -12.61 -9.16 11.41
N ARG A 169 -12.23 -8.00 10.86
CA ARG A 169 -11.99 -7.80 9.45
C ARG A 169 -10.53 -8.03 9.08
N ILE A 170 -10.31 -8.86 8.07
CA ILE A 170 -8.98 -9.23 7.59
C ILE A 170 -8.72 -8.71 6.17
N PRO A 171 -7.46 -8.40 5.82
CA PRO A 171 -7.05 -8.14 4.45
C PRO A 171 -7.51 -9.24 3.49
N PHE A 172 -8.23 -8.85 2.44
CA PHE A 172 -8.74 -9.79 1.44
C PHE A 172 -8.20 -9.53 0.04
N SER A 173 -8.19 -8.27 -0.39
CA SER A 173 -7.76 -7.89 -1.73
C SER A 173 -6.80 -6.71 -1.67
N LEU A 174 -5.70 -6.82 -2.40
CA LEU A 174 -4.67 -5.80 -2.52
C LEU A 174 -4.39 -5.53 -3.99
N ALA A 175 -4.25 -4.26 -4.34
CA ALA A 175 -3.91 -3.84 -5.69
C ALA A 175 -2.84 -2.74 -5.67
N ARG A 176 -2.08 -2.68 -6.76
CA ARG A 176 -1.02 -1.67 -6.97
C ARG A 176 -0.01 -1.64 -5.81
N VAL A 177 0.42 -2.83 -5.37
CA VAL A 177 1.47 -2.99 -4.36
C VAL A 177 2.84 -2.78 -5.02
N ARG A 178 3.63 -1.88 -4.47
CA ARG A 178 4.99 -1.56 -4.93
C ARG A 178 5.92 -1.46 -3.73
N LEU A 179 6.95 -2.29 -3.71
CA LEU A 179 8.04 -2.20 -2.76
C LEU A 179 9.16 -1.35 -3.36
N HIS A 180 9.66 -0.39 -2.58
CA HIS A 180 10.70 0.56 -3.00
C HIS A 180 12.04 0.29 -2.31
N ALA A 181 12.02 -0.22 -1.08
CA ALA A 181 13.20 -0.56 -0.29
C ALA A 181 12.95 -1.83 0.55
N THR A 182 14.02 -2.50 0.95
CA THR A 182 13.97 -3.75 1.74
C THR A 182 14.71 -3.60 3.06
N GLY A 183 14.44 -4.51 4.01
CA GLY A 183 15.17 -4.56 5.29
C GLY A 183 14.79 -3.48 6.30
N ALA A 184 13.66 -2.79 6.08
CA ALA A 184 13.12 -1.84 7.05
C ALA A 184 12.74 -2.56 8.36
N THR A 185 13.13 -1.98 9.49
CA THR A 185 12.71 -2.41 10.84
C THR A 185 11.75 -1.42 11.50
N VAL A 186 11.56 -0.25 10.89
CA VAL A 186 10.64 0.80 11.32
C VAL A 186 9.95 1.36 10.10
N LEU A 187 8.64 1.59 10.18
CA LEU A 187 7.90 2.33 9.17
C LEU A 187 7.13 3.49 9.79
N ARG A 188 7.14 4.63 9.09
CA ARG A 188 6.11 5.65 9.16
C ARG A 188 5.07 5.33 8.11
N VAL A 189 3.81 5.33 8.49
CA VAL A 189 2.70 4.86 7.64
C VAL A 189 1.67 5.96 7.54
N ARG A 190 1.08 6.11 6.35
CA ARG A 190 -0.13 6.89 6.09
C ARG A 190 -1.18 6.01 5.46
N LEU A 191 -2.39 6.07 5.99
CA LEU A 191 -3.56 5.33 5.56
C LEU A 191 -4.66 6.31 5.19
N ILE A 192 -5.25 6.15 4.02
CA ILE A 192 -6.39 6.95 3.55
C ILE A 192 -7.48 5.96 3.14
N THR A 193 -8.64 6.06 3.77
CA THR A 193 -9.80 5.24 3.43
C THR A 193 -10.76 6.08 2.60
N ALA A 194 -11.04 5.62 1.39
CA ALA A 194 -12.02 6.23 0.51
C ALA A 194 -13.45 5.95 0.99
N PRO A 195 -14.46 6.73 0.55
CA PRO A 195 -15.86 6.52 0.93
C PRO A 195 -16.43 5.14 0.58
N ASP A 196 -15.84 4.46 -0.42
CA ASP A 196 -16.22 3.10 -0.81
C ASP A 196 -15.62 2.01 0.09
N GLY A 197 -14.88 2.39 1.14
CA GLY A 197 -14.24 1.48 2.09
C GLY A 197 -12.84 1.00 1.68
N THR A 198 -12.38 1.34 0.47
CA THR A 198 -11.04 0.99 -0.01
C THR A 198 -9.99 1.83 0.69
N THR A 199 -8.89 1.21 1.14
CA THR A 199 -7.80 1.93 1.80
C THR A 199 -6.53 1.94 0.95
N ALA A 200 -5.89 3.10 0.81
CA ALA A 200 -4.53 3.22 0.30
C ALA A 200 -3.53 3.32 1.47
N LEU A 201 -2.37 2.70 1.32
CA LEU A 201 -1.27 2.73 2.30
C LEU A 201 0.01 3.23 1.62
N THR A 202 0.66 4.20 2.25
CA THR A 202 2.03 4.59 1.94
C THR A 202 2.89 4.42 3.19
N ALA A 203 4.04 3.76 3.06
CA ALA A 203 4.99 3.59 4.13
C ALA A 203 6.38 4.06 3.72
N ALA A 204 7.06 4.70 4.66
CA ALA A 204 8.41 5.23 4.53
C ALA A 204 9.26 4.82 5.75
N ASP A 205 10.57 4.91 5.62
CA ASP A 205 11.49 4.74 6.75
C ASP A 205 11.49 5.98 7.67
N THR A 206 12.38 5.98 8.67
CA THR A 206 12.51 7.08 9.65
C THR A 206 13.03 8.39 9.05
N THR A 207 13.57 8.38 7.83
CA THR A 207 14.00 9.56 7.09
C THR A 207 12.90 10.11 6.18
N GLY A 208 11.81 9.35 6.00
CA GLY A 208 10.75 9.65 5.03
C GLY A 208 11.04 9.10 3.63
N ALA A 209 12.06 8.25 3.46
CA ALA A 209 12.31 7.59 2.18
C ALA A 209 11.27 6.47 1.97
N PRO A 210 10.66 6.34 0.78
CA PRO A 210 9.61 5.35 0.54
C PRO A 210 10.09 3.91 0.72
N VAL A 211 9.25 3.09 1.34
CA VAL A 211 9.47 1.64 1.51
C VAL A 211 8.39 0.85 0.79
N LEU A 212 7.11 1.20 0.97
CA LEU A 212 5.96 0.47 0.39
C LEU A 212 4.87 1.45 -0.04
N THR A 213 4.28 1.20 -1.21
CA THR A 213 3.00 1.78 -1.62
C THR A 213 2.02 0.67 -1.91
N LEU A 214 0.78 0.84 -1.45
CA LEU A 214 -0.34 -0.03 -1.71
C LEU A 214 -1.50 0.87 -2.12
N GLY A 215 -1.93 0.74 -3.37
CA GLY A 215 -2.91 1.65 -3.94
C GLY A 215 -4.37 1.31 -3.65
N SER A 216 -4.68 0.09 -3.24
CA SER A 216 -6.03 -0.35 -2.86
C SER A 216 -5.96 -1.59 -1.95
N LEU A 217 -6.53 -1.50 -0.75
CA LEU A 217 -6.72 -2.57 0.22
C LEU A 217 -8.21 -2.66 0.56
N THR A 218 -8.77 -3.87 0.48
CA THR A 218 -10.13 -4.17 0.96
C THR A 218 -10.05 -5.17 2.09
N LEU A 219 -10.80 -4.90 3.16
CA LEU A 219 -10.97 -5.79 4.30
C LEU A 219 -12.31 -6.55 4.17
N ARG A 220 -12.38 -7.77 4.71
CA ARG A 220 -13.61 -8.56 4.82
C ARG A 220 -13.73 -9.17 6.21
N GLU A 221 -14.94 -9.51 6.63
CA GLU A 221 -15.23 -10.32 7.83
C GLU A 221 -14.91 -11.81 7.62
#